data_AF-A0A815DKE4-F1
#
_entry.id   AF-A0A815DKE4-F1
#
_cell.length_a   1.000
_cell.length_b   1.000
_cell.length_c   1.000
_cell.angle_alpha   90.00
_cell.angle_beta   90.00
_cell.angle_gamma   90.00
#
_symmetry.space_group_name_H-M   'P 1'
#
loop_
_entity.id
_entity.type
_entity.pdbx_description
1 polymer ?
#
loop_
_entity_poly.entity_id
_entity_poly.type
_entity_poly.pdbx_seq_one_letter_code
_entity_poly.pdbx_strand_id
1 'polypeptide(L)' 'MIVIGNWFSNDVSLFLGYNNGTWGTKIFLSTGANLYSIATGDLNNDNNLNILVGHNGASSAGLMIGDGNDRFCNATDF' A
#
# COMPACT_ATOMS: atom_id res chain seq x y z
N MET A 1 11.34 2.14 -0.35
CA MET A 1 10.13 1.30 -0.38
C MET A 1 9.76 0.99 -1.82
N ILE A 2 9.39 -0.25 -2.12
CA ILE A 2 8.76 -0.65 -3.39
C ILE A 2 7.36 -1.18 -3.08
N VAL A 3 6.39 -0.74 -3.86
CA VAL A 3 4.98 -1.16 -3.76
C VAL A 3 4.58 -1.80 -5.09
N ILE A 4 4.08 -3.03 -5.05
CA ILE A 4 3.65 -3.77 -6.25
C ILE A 4 2.19 -4.18 -6.08
N GLY A 5 1.36 -3.83 -7.06
CA GLY A 5 -0.03 -4.23 -7.12
C GLY A 5 -0.18 -5.61 -7.74
N ASN A 6 -0.85 -6.51 -7.03
CA ASN A 6 -1.12 -7.86 -7.50
C ASN A 6 -2.60 -7.95 -7.89
N TRP A 7 -2.90 -7.61 -9.14
CA TRP A 7 -4.28 -7.55 -9.63
C TRP A 7 -5.04 -8.87 -9.46
N PHE A 8 -4.39 -10.02 -9.73
CA PHE A 8 -5.05 -11.32 -9.62
C PHE A 8 -5.36 -11.75 -8.18
N SER A 9 -4.54 -11.36 -7.21
CA SER A 9 -4.70 -11.77 -5.81
C SER A 9 -5.35 -10.71 -4.92
N ASN A 10 -5.64 -9.51 -5.47
CA ASN A 10 -6.25 -8.40 -4.73
C ASN A 10 -5.47 -8.04 -3.46
N ASP A 11 -4.15 -7.94 -3.62
CA ASP A 11 -3.24 -7.53 -2.56
C ASP A 11 -2.10 -6.65 -3.09
N VAL A 12 -1.47 -5.94 -2.16
CA VAL A 12 -0.26 -5.16 -2.39
C VAL A 12 0.92 -5.89 -1.76
N SER A 13 1.98 -6.03 -2.54
CA SER A 13 3.28 -6.51 -2.11
C SER A 13 4.18 -5.33 -1.77
N LEU A 14 4.64 -5.27 -0.53
CA LEU A 14 5.51 -4.23 -0.01
C LEU A 14 6.92 -4.78 0.23
N PHE A 15 7.92 -4.14 -0.38
CA PHE A 15 9.34 -4.42 -0.11
C PHE A 15 9.95 -3.21 0.59
N LEU A 16 10.38 -3.44 1.82
CA LEU A 16 11.05 -2.45 2.65
C LEU A 16 12.53 -2.43 2.28
N GLY A 17 13.03 -1.27 1.88
CA GLY A 17 14.43 -1.13 1.46
C GLY A 17 15.29 -0.86 2.68
N TYR A 18 16.40 -1.58 2.79
CA TYR A 18 17.46 -1.20 3.71
C TYR A 18 18.37 -0.16 3.04
N ASN A 19 18.97 0.74 3.84
CA ASN A 19 19.88 1.80 3.36
C ASN A 19 21.22 1.30 2.78
N ASN A 20 21.31 0.01 2.45
CA ASN A 20 22.47 -0.65 1.86
C ASN A 20 22.17 -1.26 0.47
N GLY A 21 21.00 -0.95 -0.11
CA GLY A 21 20.57 -1.46 -1.41
C GLY A 21 19.97 -2.87 -1.39
N THR A 22 19.75 -3.45 -0.22
CA THR A 22 19.05 -4.72 -0.05
C THR A 22 17.59 -4.50 0.36
N TRP A 23 16.75 -5.52 0.17
CA TRP A 23 15.31 -5.46 0.51
C TRP A 23 15.01 -6.46 1.62
N GLY A 24 14.20 -6.03 2.58
CA GLY A 24 13.69 -6.85 3.66
C GLY A 24 12.59 -7.80 3.21
N THR A 25 12.01 -8.47 4.20
CA THR A 25 10.92 -9.41 3.98
C THR A 25 9.73 -8.71 3.31
N LYS A 26 9.19 -9.38 2.30
CA LYS A 26 7.96 -8.98 1.61
C LYS A 26 6.78 -9.00 2.59
N ILE A 27 6.04 -7.90 2.66
CA ILE A 27 4.78 -7.79 3.41
C ILE A 27 3.63 -7.79 2.41
N PHE A 28 2.54 -8.50 2.74
CA PHE A 28 1.31 -8.50 1.95
C PHE A 28 0.25 -7.67 2.66
N LEU A 29 -0.37 -6.74 1.94
CA LEU A 29 -1.46 -5.91 2.42
C LEU A 29 -2.69 -6.20 1.57
N SER A 30 -3.73 -6.77 2.19
CA SER A 30 -4.98 -7.03 1.48
C SER A 30 -5.69 -5.71 1.16
N THR A 31 -6.26 -5.62 -0.03
CA THR A 31 -6.96 -4.42 -0.50
C THR A 31 -8.48 -4.56 -0.42
N GLY A 32 -9.00 -5.72 -0.02
CA GLY A 32 -10.44 -5.97 0.12
C GLY A 32 -11.22 -6.09 -1.19
N ALA A 33 -10.77 -5.46 -2.28
CA ALA A 33 -11.43 -5.46 -3.59
C ALA A 33 -10.45 -5.49 -4.78
N ASN A 34 -11.00 -5.43 -6.00
CA ASN A 34 -10.29 -5.55 -7.28
C ASN A 34 -9.26 -4.42 -7.49
N LEU A 35 -8.02 -4.65 -7.08
CA LEU A 35 -6.96 -3.65 -7.22
C LEU A 35 -6.71 -3.31 -8.70
N TYR A 36 -6.65 -2.01 -9.01
CA TYR A 36 -6.43 -1.50 -10.36
C TYR A 36 -5.28 -0.52 -10.46
N SER A 37 -5.17 0.39 -9.50
CA SER A 37 -4.16 1.44 -9.48
C SER A 37 -3.60 1.63 -8.08
N ILE A 38 -2.37 2.15 -8.01
CA ILE A 38 -1.65 2.44 -6.76
C ILE A 38 -1.05 3.83 -6.85
N ALA A 39 -1.15 4.58 -5.75
CA ALA A 39 -0.42 5.82 -5.52
C ALA A 39 0.18 5.82 -4.11
N THR A 40 1.25 6.58 -3.90
CA THR A 40 1.86 6.77 -2.58
C THR A 40 2.10 8.25 -2.31
N GLY A 41 1.93 8.67 -1.07
CA GLY A 41 2.14 10.06 -0.64
C GLY A 41 1.81 10.23 0.83
N ASP A 42 2.15 11.37 1.41
CA ASP A 42 1.57 11.78 2.69
C ASP A 42 0.15 12.27 2.42
N LEU A 43 -0.86 11.49 2.83
CA LEU A 43 -2.27 11.73 2.52
C LEU A 43 -3.07 12.18 3.75
N ASN A 44 -2.48 12.08 4.95
CA ASN A 44 -3.07 12.44 6.23
C ASN A 44 -2.29 13.52 6.98
N ASN A 45 -1.26 14.11 6.36
CA ASN A 45 -0.39 15.17 6.88
C ASN A 45 0.34 14.78 8.17
N ASP A 46 0.72 13.51 8.31
CA ASP A 46 1.50 13.03 9.46
C ASP A 46 3.00 12.90 9.16
N ASN A 47 3.43 13.32 7.96
CA ASN A 47 4.77 13.19 7.39
C ASN A 47 5.21 11.74 7.09
N ASN A 48 4.28 10.79 7.11
CA ASN A 48 4.55 9.39 6.76
C ASN A 48 3.97 9.05 5.39
N LEU A 49 4.62 8.13 4.68
CA LEU A 49 4.09 7.63 3.42
C LEU A 49 2.87 6.75 3.67
N ASN A 50 1.80 7.04 2.94
CA ASN A 50 0.57 6.27 2.87
C ASN A 50 0.51 5.54 1.52
N ILE A 51 -0.30 4.49 1.41
CA ILE A 51 -0.58 3.78 0.14
C ILE A 51 -2.07 3.91 -0.17
N LEU A 52 -2.40 4.46 -1.33
CA LEU A 52 -3.76 4.55 -1.86
C LEU A 52 -3.94 3.53 -2.98
N VAL A 53 -5.00 2.74 -2.90
CA VAL A 53 -5.38 1.75 -3.91
C VAL A 53 -6.72 2.11 -4.54
N GLY A 54 -6.78 2.12 -5.87
CA GLY A 54 -8.02 2.31 -6.63
C GLY A 54 -8.59 0.97 -7.06
N HIS A 55 -9.90 0.79 -6.90
CA HIS A 55 -10.59 -0.46 -7.24
C HIS A 55 -11.22 -0.40 -8.65
N ASN A 56 -11.03 -1.43 -9.48
CA ASN A 56 -11.66 -1.53 -10.79
C ASN A 56 -13.15 -1.86 -10.65
N GLY A 57 -14.02 -1.06 -11.28
CA GLY A 57 -15.46 -1.34 -11.34
C GLY A 57 -16.21 -1.14 -10.02
N ALA A 58 -15.54 -0.63 -8.99
CA ALA A 58 -16.13 -0.23 -7.72
C ALA A 58 -15.95 1.29 -7.53
N SER A 59 -16.98 1.96 -7.03
CA SER A 59 -16.93 3.37 -6.62
C SER A 59 -16.27 3.51 -5.24
N SER A 60 -15.13 2.85 -5.04
CA SER A 60 -14.43 2.77 -3.76
C SER A 60 -12.91 2.85 -3.95
N ALA A 61 -12.22 3.36 -2.95
CA ALA A 61 -10.77 3.30 -2.84
C ALA A 61 -10.36 2.83 -1.45
N GLY A 62 -9.19 2.17 -1.36
CA GLY A 62 -8.61 1.74 -0.09
C GLY A 62 -7.43 2.63 0.30
N LEU A 63 -7.33 3.03 1.56
CA LEU A 63 -6.18 3.76 2.11
C LEU A 63 -5.50 2.94 3.20
N MET A 64 -4.19 2.73 3.05
CA MET A 64 -3.32 2.13 4.06
C MET A 64 -2.44 3.22 4.67
N ILE A 65 -2.58 3.43 5.99
CA ILE A 65 -1.85 4.45 6.74
C ILE A 65 -0.49 3.91 7.15
N GLY A 66 0.58 4.63 6.82
CA GLY A 66 1.93 4.31 7.26
C GLY A 66 2.28 4.98 8.59
N ASP A 67 3.07 4.29 9.42
CA ASP A 67 3.51 4.80 10.75
C ASP A 67 4.90 5.46 10.74
N GLY A 68 5.51 5.61 9.56
CA GLY A 68 6.87 6.14 9.39
C GLY A 68 7.99 5.16 9.74
N ASN A 69 7.65 3.99 10.27
CA ASN A 69 8.60 2.93 10.66
C ASN A 69 8.39 1.67 9.80
N ASP A 70 8.10 1.89 8.52
CA ASP A 70 7.87 0.84 7.53
C ASP A 70 6.70 -0.11 7.86
N ARG A 71 5.75 0.31 8.73
CA ARG A 71 4.52 -0.45 9.00
C ARG A 71 3.32 0.27 8.43
N PHE A 72 2.34 -0.54 7.99
CA PHE A 72 1.10 -0.07 7.42
C PHE A 72 -0.09 -0.74 8.10
N CYS A 73 -1.13 0.04 8.40
CA CYS A 73 -2.42 -0.51 8.80
C CYS A 73 -3.13 -1.15 7.59
N ASN A 74 -4.09 -2.05 7.87
CA ASN A 74 -4.96 -2.59 6.83
C ASN A 74 -5.69 -1.47 6.10
N ALA A 75 -6.01 -1.71 4.82
CA ALA A 75 -6.76 -0.79 4.01
C ALA A 75 -8.12 -0.48 4.67
N THR A 76 -8.45 0.81 4.76
CA THR A 76 -9.81 1.27 5.02
C THR A 76 -10.43 1.72 3.71
N ASP A 77 -11.56 1.13 3.35
CA ASP A 77 -12.29 1.46 2.12
C ASP A 77 -13.23 2.66 2.35
N PHE A 78 -13.33 3.53 1.36
CA PHE A 78 -14.22 4.70 1.35
C PHE A 78 -14.76 5.01 -0.06
#